data_AF-A0A268P3R1-F1
#
_entry.id   AF-A0A268P3R1-F1
#
_cell.length_a   1.000
_cell.length_b   1.000
_cell.length_c   1.000
_cell.angle_alpha   90.00
_cell.angle_beta   90.00
_cell.angle_gamma   90.00
#
_symmetry.space_group_name_H-M   'P 1'
#
loop_
_entity.id
_entity.type
_entity.pdbx_description
1 polymer ?
#
loop_
_entity_poly.entity_id
_entity_poly.type
_entity_poly.pdbx_seq_one_letter_code
_entity_poly.pdbx_strand_id
1 'polypeptide(L)'
;MKKCFTLISAVAMFIILTGCHVKEEAEQFQIMDSSDEELPNHLNEIIEFSDVIVKGSFTEFVKPTNMIRSANDPTVESDELYTEGQIYTFQIEKTYKGDVEGFH
;
A
#
# COMPACT_ATOMS: atom_id res chain seq x y z
N MET A 1 -21.61 10.95 60.06
CA MET A 1 -21.90 10.14 58.86
C MET A 1 -21.34 10.79 57.59
N LYS A 2 -20.03 11.12 57.55
CA LYS A 2 -19.38 11.77 56.39
C LYS A 2 -18.17 11.01 55.84
N LYS A 3 -17.80 9.88 56.46
CA LYS A 3 -16.61 9.08 56.09
C LYS A 3 -16.93 7.91 55.14
N CYS A 4 -18.19 7.49 55.02
CA CYS A 4 -18.57 6.40 54.10
C CYS A 4 -18.80 6.88 52.66
N PHE A 5 -19.16 8.14 52.45
CA PHE A 5 -19.45 8.66 51.10
C PHE A 5 -18.18 8.87 50.27
N THR A 6 -17.06 9.17 50.91
CA THR A 6 -15.74 9.31 50.26
C THR A 6 -15.10 7.99 49.87
N LEU A 7 -15.45 6.89 50.54
CA LEU A 7 -14.92 5.54 50.23
C LEU A 7 -15.58 4.93 48.98
N ILE A 8 -16.87 5.17 48.76
CA ILE A 8 -17.58 4.66 47.57
C ILE A 8 -17.12 5.38 46.29
N SER A 9 -16.84 6.68 46.39
CA SER A 9 -16.29 7.48 45.28
C SER A 9 -14.91 6.99 44.82
N ALA A 10 -14.03 6.64 45.76
CA ALA A 10 -12.69 6.14 45.43
C ALA A 10 -12.71 4.75 44.77
N VAL A 11 -13.64 3.87 45.17
CA VAL A 11 -13.78 2.52 44.57
C VAL A 11 -14.34 2.60 43.15
N ALA A 12 -15.28 3.50 42.88
CA ALA A 12 -15.80 3.71 41.53
C ALA A 12 -14.72 4.20 40.55
N MET A 13 -13.74 5.00 41.03
CA MET A 13 -12.65 5.52 40.20
C MET A 13 -11.63 4.43 39.80
N PHE A 14 -11.43 3.40 40.63
CA PHE A 14 -10.55 2.26 40.31
C PHE A 14 -11.16 1.28 39.29
N ILE A 15 -12.49 1.15 39.25
CA ILE A 15 -13.17 0.26 38.30
C ILE A 15 -13.05 0.81 36.86
N ILE A 16 -13.05 2.13 36.68
CA ILE A 16 -12.86 2.78 35.37
C ILE A 16 -11.42 2.57 34.83
N LEU A 17 -10.43 2.47 35.72
CA LEU A 17 -9.01 2.26 35.36
C LEU A 17 -8.65 0.82 34.97
N THR A 18 -9.52 -0.17 35.26
CA THR A 18 -9.29 -1.58 34.89
C THR A 18 -9.95 -1.99 33.56
N GLY A 19 -10.68 -1.08 32.92
CA GLY A 19 -11.32 -1.29 31.62
C GLY A 19 -10.38 -1.32 30.40
N CYS A 20 -9.08 -1.02 30.57
CA CYS A 20 -8.10 -1.02 29.48
C CYS A 20 -7.22 -2.28 29.48
N HIS A 21 -7.84 -3.46 29.51
CA HIS A 21 -7.23 -4.69 28.98
C HIS A 21 -8.22 -5.36 28.04
N VAL A 22 -8.67 -4.60 27.03
CA VAL A 22 -9.05 -5.24 25.77
C VAL A 22 -7.73 -5.78 25.22
N LYS A 23 -7.54 -7.10 25.36
CA LYS A 23 -6.62 -7.80 24.50
C LYS A 23 -7.18 -7.62 23.09
N GLU A 24 -6.70 -6.59 22.40
CA GLU A 24 -6.68 -6.63 20.95
C GLU A 24 -5.77 -7.80 20.61
N GLU A 25 -6.36 -9.00 20.55
CA GLU A 25 -5.89 -9.96 19.59
C GLU A 25 -6.06 -9.24 18.27
N ALA A 26 -4.97 -8.60 17.82
CA ALA A 26 -4.89 -8.08 16.48
C ALA A 26 -5.21 -9.28 15.59
N GLU A 27 -6.44 -9.33 15.09
CA GLU A 27 -6.82 -10.27 14.05
C GLU A 27 -5.81 -10.02 12.95
N GLN A 28 -4.82 -10.90 12.88
CA GLN A 28 -3.81 -10.86 11.86
C GLN A 28 -4.55 -11.33 10.61
N PHE A 29 -5.23 -10.39 9.96
CA PHE A 29 -5.76 -10.59 8.62
C PHE A 29 -4.55 -10.92 7.77
N GLN A 30 -4.32 -12.22 7.55
CA GLN A 30 -3.51 -12.68 6.45
C GLN A 30 -4.29 -12.25 5.21
N ILE A 31 -3.96 -11.06 4.71
CA ILE A 31 -4.24 -10.69 3.34
C ILE A 31 -3.44 -11.72 2.54
N MET A 32 -4.12 -12.78 2.14
CA MET A 32 -3.58 -13.79 1.25
C MET A 32 -3.58 -13.13 -0.14
N ASP A 33 -2.59 -12.27 -0.34
CA ASP A 33 -2.26 -11.71 -1.64
C ASP A 33 -1.65 -12.85 -2.45
N SER A 34 -2.48 -13.56 -3.21
CA SER A 34 -2.00 -14.38 -4.30
C SER A 34 -1.57 -13.42 -5.41
N SER A 35 -0.48 -12.68 -5.19
CA SER A 35 0.12 -11.90 -6.26
C SER A 35 0.67 -12.92 -7.26
N ASP A 36 -0.01 -13.06 -8.39
CA ASP A 36 0.46 -13.91 -9.50
C ASP A 36 1.81 -13.43 -10.07
N GLU A 37 2.29 -12.24 -9.65
CA GLU A 37 3.64 -11.73 -9.93
C GLU A 37 4.66 -12.17 -8.87
N GLU A 38 5.68 -12.91 -9.32
CA GLU A 38 6.91 -13.11 -8.55
C GLU A 38 7.71 -11.80 -8.55
N LEU A 39 7.61 -11.04 -7.46
CA LEU A 39 8.42 -9.85 -7.29
C LEU A 39 9.89 -10.24 -6.96
N PRO A 40 10.87 -9.70 -7.70
CA PRO A 40 12.28 -9.97 -7.43
C PRO A 40 12.67 -9.42 -6.05
N ASN A 41 13.39 -10.22 -5.26
CA ASN A 41 13.71 -9.90 -3.86
C ASN A 41 15.17 -9.46 -3.66
N HIS A 42 16.01 -9.64 -4.68
CA HIS A 42 17.41 -9.29 -4.64
C HIS A 42 17.79 -8.33 -5.77
N LEU A 43 18.76 -7.45 -5.51
CA LEU A 43 19.19 -6.43 -6.47
C LEU A 43 19.60 -7.03 -7.82
N ASN A 44 20.29 -8.16 -7.81
CA ASN A 44 20.71 -8.84 -9.04
C ASN A 44 19.50 -9.31 -9.87
N GLU A 45 18.46 -9.83 -9.21
CA GLU A 45 17.22 -10.25 -9.87
C GLU A 45 16.49 -9.03 -10.44
N ILE A 46 16.39 -7.94 -9.68
CA ILE A 46 15.80 -6.68 -10.17
C ILE A 46 16.53 -6.20 -11.43
N ILE A 47 17.87 -6.25 -11.42
CA ILE A 47 18.68 -5.84 -12.59
C ILE A 47 18.43 -6.76 -13.79
N GLU A 48 18.29 -8.06 -13.56
CA GLU A 48 18.09 -9.07 -14.60
C GLU A 48 16.69 -8.94 -15.24
N PHE A 49 15.63 -8.91 -14.42
CA PHE A 49 14.24 -8.92 -14.87
C PHE A 49 13.73 -7.58 -15.39
N SER A 50 14.31 -6.44 -14.99
CA SER A 50 13.81 -5.14 -15.44
C SER A 50 14.12 -4.89 -16.91
N ASP A 51 13.13 -4.51 -17.72
CA ASP A 51 13.37 -4.12 -19.12
C ASP A 51 14.18 -2.83 -19.23
N VAL A 52 13.90 -1.87 -18.35
CA VAL A 52 14.50 -0.52 -18.34
C VAL A 52 14.91 -0.15 -16.91
N ILE A 53 16.09 0.46 -16.76
CA ILE A 53 16.57 1.00 -15.48
C ILE A 53 17.06 2.42 -15.72
N VAL A 54 16.43 3.40 -15.07
CA VAL A 54 16.72 4.83 -15.23
C VAL A 54 16.86 5.54 -13.88
N LYS A 55 17.62 6.64 -13.86
CA LYS A 55 17.61 7.66 -12.82
C LYS A 55 16.90 8.89 -13.36
N GLY A 56 16.05 9.47 -12.54
CA GLY A 56 15.24 10.61 -12.91
C GLY A 56 14.36 11.07 -11.75
N SER A 57 13.35 11.87 -12.07
CA SER A 57 12.38 12.36 -11.08
C SER A 57 10.97 12.44 -11.67
N PHE A 58 9.97 12.19 -10.82
CA PHE A 58 8.57 12.50 -11.13
C PHE A 58 8.38 14.02 -11.07
N THR A 59 7.67 14.58 -12.05
CA THR A 59 7.48 16.03 -12.16
C THR A 59 6.03 16.45 -11.95
N GLU A 60 5.11 15.90 -12.73
CA GLU A 60 3.70 16.31 -12.76
C GLU A 60 2.77 15.11 -12.71
N PHE A 61 1.67 15.23 -11.97
CA PHE A 61 0.55 14.29 -12.04
C PHE A 61 -0.25 14.52 -13.33
N VAL A 62 -0.46 13.47 -14.10
CA VAL A 62 -1.17 13.54 -15.38
C VAL A 62 -2.65 13.23 -15.21
N LYS A 63 -2.99 12.02 -14.73
CA LYS A 63 -4.37 11.55 -14.55
C LYS A 63 -4.43 10.26 -13.72
N PRO A 64 -5.60 9.92 -13.13
CA PRO A 64 -5.84 8.56 -12.66
C PRO A 64 -6.07 7.60 -13.85
N THR A 65 -5.90 6.30 -13.62
CA THR A 65 -6.13 5.22 -14.61
C THR A 65 -6.61 3.96 -13.89
N ASN A 66 -7.38 3.12 -14.58
CA ASN A 66 -7.71 1.80 -14.05
C ASN A 66 -6.51 0.86 -14.25
N MET A 67 -6.00 0.31 -13.15
CA MET A 67 -4.86 -0.63 -13.18
C MET A 67 -5.27 -2.04 -13.59
N ILE A 68 -6.57 -2.38 -13.55
CA ILE A 68 -7.04 -3.71 -13.92
C ILE A 68 -7.24 -3.78 -15.44
N ARG A 69 -6.64 -4.78 -16.08
CA ARG A 69 -6.78 -5.05 -17.53
C ARG A 69 -7.94 -6.00 -17.80
N SER A 70 -8.53 -5.90 -18.98
CA SER A 70 -9.58 -6.82 -19.42
C SER A 70 -9.04 -8.24 -19.50
N ALA A 71 -9.82 -9.22 -19.02
CA ALA A 71 -9.45 -10.63 -19.10
C ALA A 71 -9.39 -11.16 -20.55
N ASN A 72 -10.12 -10.50 -21.47
CA ASN A 72 -10.16 -10.87 -22.88
C ASN A 72 -9.08 -10.14 -23.71
N ASP A 73 -8.60 -8.99 -23.23
CA ASP A 73 -7.57 -8.18 -23.89
C ASP A 73 -6.73 -7.40 -22.85
N PRO A 74 -5.48 -7.83 -22.58
CA PRO A 74 -4.64 -7.20 -21.56
C PRO A 74 -4.18 -5.79 -21.94
N THR A 75 -4.40 -5.34 -23.18
CA THR A 75 -4.02 -3.99 -23.64
C THR A 75 -5.08 -2.93 -23.30
N VAL A 76 -6.27 -3.35 -22.86
CA VAL A 76 -7.41 -2.47 -22.57
C VAL A 76 -7.75 -2.52 -21.07
N GLU A 77 -8.22 -1.40 -20.51
CA GLU A 77 -8.73 -1.33 -19.13
C GLU A 77 -9.98 -2.23 -18.96
N SER A 78 -10.19 -2.76 -17.76
CA SER A 78 -11.40 -3.53 -17.44
C SER A 78 -12.61 -2.61 -17.24
N ASP A 79 -13.73 -2.97 -17.85
CA ASP A 79 -15.02 -2.29 -17.64
C ASP A 79 -15.77 -2.82 -16.39
N GLU A 80 -15.35 -3.97 -15.85
CA GLU A 80 -16.04 -4.67 -14.77
C GLU A 80 -15.38 -4.46 -13.40
N LEU A 81 -14.05 -4.29 -13.39
CA LEU A 81 -13.24 -4.20 -12.18
C LEU A 81 -12.43 -2.91 -12.22
N TYR A 82 -12.30 -2.23 -11.08
CA TYR A 82 -11.59 -0.96 -10.99
C TYR A 82 -10.62 -0.95 -9.81
N THR A 83 -9.38 -0.56 -10.08
CA THR A 83 -8.38 -0.21 -9.06
C THR A 83 -7.65 1.04 -9.53
N GLU A 84 -7.67 2.08 -8.72
CA GLU A 84 -7.12 3.39 -9.10
C GLU A 84 -5.59 3.39 -9.07
N GLY A 85 -5.00 3.70 -10.21
CA GLY A 85 -3.59 4.03 -10.37
C GLY A 85 -3.39 5.49 -10.73
N GLN A 86 -2.17 6.00 -10.56
CA GLN A 86 -1.82 7.38 -10.85
C GLN A 86 -0.71 7.44 -11.89
N ILE A 87 -0.94 8.18 -12.97
CA ILE A 87 0.05 8.41 -14.02
C ILE A 87 0.76 9.72 -13.76
N TYR A 88 2.09 9.71 -13.83
CA TYR A 88 2.95 10.87 -13.66
C TYR A 88 3.86 11.05 -14.86
N THR A 89 4.22 12.31 -15.14
CA THR A 89 5.36 12.65 -16.00
C THR A 89 6.64 12.33 -15.24
N PHE A 90 7.56 11.64 -15.92
CA PHE A 90 8.87 11.29 -15.38
C PHE A 90 9.97 11.85 -16.28
N GLN A 91 10.91 12.61 -15.70
CA GLN A 91 12.06 13.14 -16.41
C GLN A 91 13.27 12.25 -16.18
N ILE A 92 13.82 11.68 -17.26
CA ILE A 92 15.01 10.83 -17.21
C ILE A 92 16.27 11.70 -17.23
N GLU A 93 17.14 11.48 -16.26
CA GLU A 93 18.48 12.08 -16.19
C GLU A 93 19.55 11.15 -16.75
N LYS A 94 19.40 9.84 -16.53
CA LYS A 94 20.36 8.83 -16.95
C LYS A 94 19.70 7.46 -17.11
N THR A 95 20.06 6.76 -18.18
CA THR A 95 19.68 5.36 -18.41
C THR A 95 20.84 4.43 -18.07
N TYR A 96 20.54 3.35 -17.35
CA TYR A 96 21.50 2.28 -16.99
C TYR A 96 21.24 0.98 -17.75
N LYS A 97 19.99 0.70 -18.13
CA LYS A 97 19.58 -0.47 -18.92
C LYS A 97 18.34 -0.13 -19.77
N GLY A 98 18.24 -0.76 -20.93
CA GLY A 98 17.09 -0.64 -21.84
C GLY A 98 17.15 0.58 -22.74
N ASP A 99 16.36 0.55 -23.80
CA ASP A 99 16.13 1.70 -24.68
C ASP A 99 14.82 2.37 -24.27
N VAL A 100 14.85 3.71 -24.18
CA VAL A 100 13.71 4.52 -23.75
C VAL A 100 13.16 5.39 -24.89
N GLU A 101 13.84 5.43 -26.04
CA GLU A 101 13.42 6.23 -27.20
C GLU A 101 12.21 5.66 -27.94
N GLY A 102 11.61 4.55 -27.48
CA GLY A 102 10.47 3.88 -28.08
C GLY A 102 9.10 4.11 -27.42
N PHE A 103 9.01 4.82 -26.29
CA PHE A 103 7.75 5.09 -25.60
C PHE A 103 7.25 6.50 -25.94
N HIS A 104 6.59 6.64 -27.09
CA HIS A 104 5.87 7.86 -27.50
C HIS A 104 4.37 7.75 -27.18
#